data_AF-A0A919TT90-F1
#
_entry.id   AF-A0A919TT90-F1
#
_cell.length_a   1.000
_cell.length_b   1.000
_cell.length_c   1.000
_cell.angle_alpha   90.00
_cell.angle_beta   90.00
_cell.angle_gamma   90.00
#
_symmetry.space_group_name_H-M   'P 1'
#
loop_
_entity.id
_entity.type
_entity.pdbx_description
1 polymer ?
#
loop_
_entity_poly.entity_id
_entity_poly.type
_entity_poly.pdbx_seq_one_letter_code
_entity_poly.pdbx_strand_id
1 'polypeptide(L)'
;MAILILRSVPGRSEPSTLLSPEPAFTLPGVTSGPQIPVSLLPSTPTDSGSPTLEKTTKTVPPRDPTSDPQPTTAPAAVTVSGTYRILNSYPDAFIGEVLLRNHTGTGRSWTVTLNYPGALVTSWLESLPQPTLVQRGTSYTWTSSVPLAAGSTGSLRFHFKLSGSAGPENCAVNGSACS
;
A
#
# COMPACT_ATOMS: atom_id res chain seq x y z
N MET A 1 0.47 -51.07 12.35
CA MET A 1 -0.58 -51.40 13.34
C MET A 1 -0.91 -50.11 14.06
N ALA A 2 -2.05 -49.48 13.73
CA ALA A 2 -2.41 -48.14 14.18
C ALA A 2 -3.54 -48.25 15.23
N ILE A 3 -3.39 -47.55 16.37
CA ILE A 3 -4.42 -47.46 17.41
C ILE A 3 -5.07 -46.09 17.29
N LEU A 4 -6.32 -46.08 16.87
CA LEU A 4 -7.19 -44.89 16.81
C LEU A 4 -7.85 -44.71 18.18
N ILE A 5 -7.51 -43.67 18.93
CA ILE A 5 -8.22 -43.30 20.17
C ILE A 5 -9.19 -42.17 19.84
N LEU A 6 -10.47 -42.53 19.65
CA LEU A 6 -11.60 -41.60 19.62
C LEU A 6 -11.87 -41.12 21.05
N ARG A 7 -11.60 -39.84 21.33
CA ARG A 7 -12.06 -39.17 22.55
C ARG A 7 -13.36 -38.42 22.25
N SER A 8 -14.46 -38.93 22.78
CA SER A 8 -15.77 -38.29 22.82
C SER A 8 -15.73 -37.05 23.71
N VAL A 9 -16.20 -35.91 23.17
CA VAL A 9 -16.42 -34.67 23.94
C VAL A 9 -17.90 -34.62 24.34
N PRO A 10 -18.25 -34.59 25.65
CA PRO A 10 -19.63 -34.44 26.08
C PRO A 10 -20.14 -33.00 25.89
N GLY A 11 -21.45 -32.92 25.64
CA GLY A 11 -22.18 -31.75 25.16
C GLY A 11 -22.00 -30.47 25.97
N ARG A 12 -21.85 -29.37 25.23
CA ARG A 12 -22.01 -28.02 25.74
C ARG A 12 -23.45 -27.59 25.47
N SER A 13 -24.24 -27.54 26.54
CA SER A 13 -25.59 -27.01 26.56
C SER A 13 -25.60 -25.57 26.06
N GLU A 14 -26.39 -25.30 25.03
CA GLU A 14 -26.76 -23.96 24.57
C GLU A 14 -27.75 -23.33 25.58
N PRO A 15 -27.47 -22.15 26.13
CA PRO A 15 -28.51 -21.31 26.67
C PRO A 15 -29.20 -20.54 25.53
N SER A 16 -30.37 -21.01 25.10
CA SER A 16 -31.33 -20.21 24.33
C SER A 16 -31.72 -18.98 25.15
N THR A 17 -31.03 -17.87 24.93
CA THR A 17 -31.43 -16.56 25.45
C THR A 17 -32.24 -15.85 24.38
N LEU A 18 -33.52 -15.71 24.69
CA LEU A 18 -34.54 -15.03 23.92
C LEU A 18 -34.25 -13.52 23.73
N LEU A 19 -34.75 -12.99 22.61
CA LEU A 19 -35.15 -11.60 22.35
C LEU A 19 -34.04 -10.55 22.28
N SER A 20 -33.56 -10.30 21.05
CA SER A 20 -32.97 -9.00 20.69
C SER A 20 -34.05 -8.15 19.99
N PRO A 21 -34.36 -6.93 20.45
CA PRO A 21 -35.26 -6.04 19.73
C PRO A 21 -34.59 -5.55 18.43
N GLU A 22 -35.31 -5.68 17.34
CA GLU A 22 -34.98 -5.20 16.01
C GLU A 22 -35.01 -3.65 16.00
N PRO A 23 -33.94 -2.94 15.63
CA PRO A 23 -34.05 -1.51 15.38
C PRO A 23 -34.73 -1.29 14.02
N ALA A 24 -35.97 -0.83 14.07
CA ALA A 24 -36.70 -0.33 12.92
C ALA A 24 -35.99 0.90 12.34
N PHE A 25 -35.32 0.72 11.19
CA PHE A 25 -34.84 1.84 10.37
C PHE A 25 -35.92 2.24 9.37
N THR A 26 -36.73 3.22 9.76
CA THR A 26 -37.61 3.94 8.85
C THR A 26 -36.79 4.98 8.09
N LEU A 27 -36.51 4.74 6.81
CA LEU A 27 -35.97 5.77 5.91
C LEU A 27 -37.12 6.34 5.06
N PRO A 28 -37.44 7.63 5.18
CA PRO A 28 -38.33 8.29 4.23
C PRO A 28 -37.64 8.42 2.88
N GLY A 29 -38.33 7.99 1.83
CA GLY A 29 -37.89 8.19 0.45
C GLY A 29 -37.82 9.66 0.09
N VAL A 30 -36.81 10.03 -0.72
CA VAL A 30 -36.81 11.28 -1.48
C VAL A 30 -36.12 11.03 -2.84
N THR A 31 -36.97 10.93 -3.86
CA THR A 31 -36.90 11.56 -5.18
C THR A 31 -35.59 11.59 -5.97
N SER A 32 -35.68 10.95 -7.15
CA SER A 32 -34.90 11.16 -8.37
C SER A 32 -34.69 12.64 -8.74
N GLY A 33 -33.44 13.02 -8.98
CA GLY A 33 -33.06 14.27 -9.64
C GLY A 33 -32.54 14.01 -11.08
N PRO A 34 -32.99 14.75 -12.10
CA PRO A 34 -32.59 14.55 -13.50
C PRO A 34 -31.12 14.88 -13.80
N GLN A 35 -30.58 14.16 -14.79
CA GLN A 35 -29.28 14.34 -15.41
C GLN A 35 -29.11 15.76 -16.00
N ILE A 36 -27.92 16.33 -15.85
CA ILE A 36 -27.47 17.46 -16.67
C ILE A 36 -26.31 16.96 -17.54
N PRO A 37 -26.49 16.79 -18.86
CA PRO A 37 -25.38 16.71 -19.79
C PRO A 37 -24.93 18.14 -20.12
N VAL A 38 -23.65 18.47 -19.91
CA VAL A 38 -23.10 19.72 -20.44
C VAL A 38 -22.00 19.42 -21.46
N SER A 39 -22.33 19.87 -22.67
CA SER A 39 -21.66 19.97 -23.95
C SER A 39 -20.14 19.85 -24.03
N LEU A 40 -19.75 18.96 -24.95
CA LEU A 40 -18.66 19.12 -25.89
C LEU A 40 -18.74 20.48 -26.59
N LEU A 41 -17.64 21.24 -26.66
CA LEU A 41 -17.35 22.01 -27.87
C LEU A 41 -15.83 22.14 -28.15
N PRO A 42 -15.41 22.12 -29.43
CA PRO A 42 -14.02 21.97 -29.85
C PRO A 42 -13.40 23.23 -30.49
N SER A 43 -12.09 23.13 -30.73
CA SER A 43 -11.28 23.82 -31.76
C SER A 43 -10.88 25.27 -31.52
N THR A 44 -9.59 25.58 -31.69
CA THR A 44 -9.04 26.33 -32.86
C THR A 44 -7.51 26.51 -32.73
N PRO A 45 -6.80 26.86 -33.82
CA PRO A 45 -5.51 26.24 -34.14
C PRO A 45 -4.33 27.21 -34.16
N THR A 46 -3.16 26.66 -34.53
CA THR A 46 -2.04 27.29 -35.25
C THR A 46 -1.42 28.54 -34.62
N ASP A 47 -0.20 28.40 -34.10
CA ASP A 47 0.80 29.42 -34.35
C ASP A 47 2.08 28.78 -34.91
N SER A 48 2.30 29.12 -36.17
CA SER A 48 3.44 28.76 -36.98
C SER A 48 4.43 29.91 -36.86
N GLY A 49 5.39 29.79 -35.95
CA GLY A 49 6.43 30.79 -35.73
C GLY A 49 7.82 30.20 -35.90
N SER A 50 8.28 30.10 -37.14
CA SER A 50 9.68 29.86 -37.49
C SER A 50 10.39 31.20 -37.68
N PRO A 51 11.41 31.52 -36.88
CA PRO A 51 12.44 32.46 -37.29
C PRO A 51 13.72 31.71 -37.68
N THR A 52 14.02 31.79 -38.97
CA THR A 52 15.34 31.52 -39.56
C THR A 52 16.41 32.31 -38.81
N LEU A 53 17.29 31.61 -38.08
CA LEU A 53 18.47 32.21 -37.48
C LEU A 53 19.64 32.14 -38.47
N GLU A 54 20.18 33.32 -38.75
CA GLU A 54 21.30 33.57 -39.62
C GLU A 54 22.56 32.79 -39.20
N LYS A 55 23.17 32.21 -40.23
CA LYS A 55 24.47 31.56 -40.20
C LYS A 55 25.55 32.64 -40.14
N THR A 56 26.19 32.83 -38.98
CA THR A 56 27.52 33.46 -38.93
C THR A 56 28.49 32.52 -38.23
N THR A 57 29.38 31.96 -39.03
CA THR A 57 30.45 31.05 -38.65
C THR A 57 31.53 31.84 -37.91
N LYS A 58 31.80 31.52 -36.65
CA LYS A 58 33.05 31.89 -35.99
C LYS A 58 33.56 30.74 -35.13
N THR A 59 34.54 30.04 -35.67
CA THR A 59 35.33 28.99 -35.04
C THR A 59 35.98 29.55 -33.77
N VAL A 60 35.60 29.00 -32.61
CA VAL A 60 36.22 29.22 -31.29
C VAL A 60 36.77 27.86 -30.82
N PRO A 61 38.00 27.80 -30.30
CA PRO A 61 38.68 26.55 -29.93
C PRO A 61 37.94 25.77 -28.83
N PRO A 62 38.18 24.45 -28.69
CA PRO A 62 37.47 23.60 -27.75
C PRO A 62 37.84 24.00 -26.31
N ARG A 63 36.87 24.53 -25.55
CA ARG A 63 36.96 24.57 -24.09
C ARG A 63 36.40 23.28 -23.54
N ASP A 64 37.17 22.67 -22.65
CA ASP A 64 36.75 21.56 -21.81
C ASP A 64 35.35 21.78 -21.21
N PRO A 65 34.47 20.76 -21.21
CA PRO A 65 33.24 20.84 -20.44
C PRO A 65 33.61 20.86 -18.96
N THR A 66 33.65 22.06 -18.38
CA THR A 66 33.59 22.23 -16.94
C THR A 66 32.25 21.64 -16.50
N SER A 67 32.29 20.44 -15.90
CA SER A 67 31.14 19.80 -15.29
C SER A 67 30.62 20.72 -14.20
N ASP A 68 29.48 21.35 -14.45
CA ASP A 68 28.75 22.12 -13.44
C ASP A 68 28.47 21.18 -12.24
N PRO A 69 28.81 21.56 -11.00
CA PRO A 69 28.49 20.74 -9.85
C PRO A 69 26.97 20.68 -9.68
N GLN A 70 26.39 19.51 -10.02
CA GLN A 70 24.97 19.25 -9.82
C GLN A 70 24.60 19.48 -8.34
N PRO A 71 23.57 20.30 -8.05
CA PRO A 71 23.09 20.48 -6.69
C PRO A 71 22.72 19.12 -6.11
N THR A 72 23.39 18.74 -5.03
CA THR A 72 23.01 17.54 -4.27
C THR A 72 21.73 17.87 -3.51
N THR A 73 20.59 17.53 -4.09
CA THR A 73 19.29 17.69 -3.43
C THR A 73 19.26 16.80 -2.19
N ALA A 74 18.99 17.39 -1.02
CA ALA A 74 18.82 16.64 0.21
C ALA A 74 17.70 15.59 0.05
N PRO A 75 17.83 14.39 0.64
CA PRO A 75 16.78 13.37 0.60
C PRO A 75 15.45 13.93 1.12
N ALA A 76 14.37 13.66 0.40
CA ALA A 76 13.03 14.05 0.83
C ALA A 76 12.68 13.39 2.18
N ALA A 77 12.02 14.13 3.07
CA ALA A 77 11.62 13.62 4.37
C ALA A 77 10.60 12.48 4.24
N VAL A 78 10.83 11.38 4.98
CA VAL A 78 9.92 10.24 5.02
C VAL A 78 8.66 10.62 5.79
N THR A 79 7.50 10.58 5.12
CA THR A 79 6.21 10.95 5.74
C THR A 79 5.53 9.79 6.45
N VAL A 80 5.61 8.59 5.87
CA VAL A 80 5.17 7.34 6.49
C VAL A 80 6.33 6.36 6.46
N SER A 81 6.72 5.85 7.62
CA SER A 81 7.78 4.82 7.73
C SER A 81 7.19 3.45 8.01
N GLY A 82 7.98 2.41 7.76
CA GLY A 82 7.67 1.03 8.14
C GLY A 82 8.79 0.40 8.94
N THR A 83 8.42 -0.42 9.92
CA THR A 83 9.35 -1.31 10.63
C THR A 83 8.93 -2.75 10.41
N TYR A 84 9.83 -3.57 9.86
CA TYR A 84 9.56 -4.98 9.63
C TYR A 84 9.92 -5.79 10.88
N ARG A 85 9.07 -6.73 11.28
CA ARG A 85 9.39 -7.70 12.31
C ARG A 85 8.69 -9.03 12.09
N ILE A 86 9.31 -10.10 12.60
CA ILE A 86 8.68 -11.41 12.69
C ILE A 86 7.97 -11.49 14.05
N LEU A 87 6.69 -11.81 14.05
CA LEU A 87 5.89 -11.97 15.27
C LEU A 87 5.92 -13.41 15.76
N ASN A 88 5.78 -14.37 14.84
CA ASN A 88 5.77 -15.79 15.15
C ASN A 88 6.46 -16.57 14.03
N SER A 89 7.06 -17.70 14.39
CA SER A 89 7.68 -18.63 13.44
C SER A 89 7.19 -20.04 13.69
N TYR A 90 7.04 -20.79 12.61
CA TYR A 90 6.61 -22.17 12.55
C TYR A 90 7.58 -22.95 11.66
N PRO A 91 7.57 -24.31 11.66
CA PRO A 91 8.50 -25.09 10.87
C PRO A 91 8.47 -24.80 9.36
N ASP A 92 7.29 -24.50 8.81
CA ASP A 92 7.07 -24.28 7.38
C ASP A 92 6.46 -22.90 7.05
N ALA A 93 6.36 -22.01 8.05
CA ALA A 93 5.68 -20.73 7.90
C ALA A 93 6.09 -19.70 8.96
N PHE A 94 5.73 -18.44 8.77
CA PHE A 94 5.89 -17.41 9.80
C PHE A 94 4.82 -16.33 9.65
N ILE A 95 4.57 -15.60 10.75
CA ILE A 95 3.77 -14.38 10.74
C ILE A 95 4.73 -13.21 10.87
N GLY A 96 4.72 -12.35 9.87
CA GLY A 96 5.45 -11.09 9.86
C GLY A 96 4.51 -9.91 9.98
N GLU A 97 5.08 -8.76 10.32
CA GLU A 97 4.39 -7.50 10.44
C GLU A 97 5.25 -6.37 9.88
N VAL A 98 4.60 -5.45 9.18
CA VAL A 98 5.14 -4.11 8.92
C VAL A 98 4.32 -3.13 9.75
N LEU A 99 4.97 -2.56 10.77
CA LEU A 99 4.39 -1.49 11.58
C LEU A 99 4.57 -0.16 10.85
N LEU A 100 3.47 0.39 10.37
CA LEU A 100 3.39 1.68 9.70
C LEU A 100 3.28 2.81 10.72
N ARG A 101 3.97 3.92 10.48
CA ARG A 101 3.77 5.15 11.25
C ARG A 101 3.74 6.39 10.37
N ASN A 102 2.69 7.19 10.52
CA ASN A 102 2.58 8.50 9.89
C ASN A 102 3.20 9.55 10.81
N HIS A 103 4.24 10.23 10.32
CA HIS A 103 4.97 11.27 11.07
C HIS A 103 4.40 12.67 10.86
N THR A 104 3.37 12.80 10.03
CA THR A 104 2.78 14.09 9.67
C THR A 104 1.55 14.41 10.51
N GLY A 105 1.19 15.70 10.56
CA GLY A 105 -0.03 16.20 11.20
C GLY A 105 -1.32 16.00 10.37
N THR A 106 -1.27 15.26 9.26
CA THR A 106 -2.38 15.04 8.33
C THR A 106 -2.50 13.58 7.96
N GLY A 107 -3.66 13.12 7.51
CA GLY A 107 -3.81 11.75 6.98
C GLY A 107 -2.90 11.51 5.75
N ARG A 108 -2.25 10.34 5.68
CA ARG A 108 -1.36 9.97 4.57
C ARG A 108 -1.67 8.58 4.03
N SER A 109 -1.87 8.48 2.72
CA SER A 109 -1.91 7.19 2.04
C SER A 109 -0.56 6.49 2.13
N TRP A 110 -0.60 5.16 2.05
CA TRP A 110 0.60 4.34 2.15
C TRP A 110 0.55 3.16 1.19
N THR A 111 1.74 2.74 0.77
CA THR A 111 1.98 1.56 -0.04
C THR A 111 3.13 0.80 0.57
N VAL A 112 2.92 -0.48 0.89
CA VAL A 112 3.97 -1.40 1.33
C VAL A 112 4.32 -2.30 0.16
N THR A 113 5.61 -2.39 -0.17
CA THR A 113 6.15 -3.35 -1.12
C THR A 113 7.09 -4.29 -0.39
N LEU A 114 6.85 -5.59 -0.51
CA LEU A 114 7.66 -6.63 0.13
C LEU A 114 8.07 -7.67 -0.93
N ASN A 115 9.36 -7.98 -1.01
CA ASN A 115 9.87 -9.02 -1.88
C ASN A 115 10.28 -10.23 -1.04
N TYR A 116 9.56 -11.33 -1.22
CA TYR A 116 9.78 -12.54 -0.45
C TYR A 116 9.48 -13.79 -1.29
N PRO A 117 10.39 -14.78 -1.34
CA PRO A 117 10.26 -15.92 -2.25
C PRO A 117 9.17 -16.93 -1.86
N GLY A 118 8.67 -16.89 -0.62
CA GLY A 118 7.59 -17.80 -0.20
C GLY A 118 6.20 -17.30 -0.59
N ALA A 119 5.24 -18.24 -0.60
CA ALA A 119 3.86 -17.96 -0.95
C ALA A 119 3.10 -17.30 0.20
N LEU A 120 2.38 -16.21 -0.08
CA LEU A 120 1.47 -15.58 0.88
C LEU A 120 0.26 -16.50 1.14
N VAL A 121 0.02 -16.81 2.40
CA VAL A 121 -1.17 -17.56 2.84
C VAL A 121 -2.32 -16.60 3.09
N THR A 122 -2.06 -15.51 3.82
CA THR A 122 -3.04 -14.46 4.11
C THR A 122 -2.36 -13.18 4.58
N SER A 123 -3.06 -12.04 4.48
CA SER A 123 -2.63 -10.75 5.03
C SER A 123 -3.82 -9.97 5.56
N TRP A 124 -3.62 -9.20 6.64
CA TRP A 124 -4.66 -8.39 7.26
C TRP A 124 -4.09 -7.12 7.88
N LEU A 125 -4.92 -6.10 8.01
CA LEU A 125 -4.62 -4.94 8.83
C LEU A 125 -5.32 -5.04 10.18
N GLU A 126 -4.59 -4.71 11.24
CA GLU A 126 -5.20 -4.50 12.55
C GLU A 126 -5.77 -3.08 12.62
N SER A 127 -7.05 -2.97 13.01
CA SER A 127 -7.72 -1.71 13.33
C SER A 127 -7.87 -0.69 12.18
N LEU A 128 -7.66 -1.10 10.93
CA LEU A 128 -7.81 -0.26 9.74
C LEU A 128 -8.53 -1.02 8.63
N PRO A 129 -9.21 -0.31 7.70
CA PRO A 129 -9.77 -0.92 6.50
C PRO A 129 -8.72 -1.73 5.72
N GLN A 130 -9.17 -2.88 5.22
CA GLN A 130 -8.30 -3.80 4.47
C GLN A 130 -7.70 -3.09 3.24
N PRO A 131 -6.40 -3.28 2.97
CA PRO A 131 -5.74 -2.70 1.81
C PRO A 131 -5.99 -3.57 0.57
N THR A 132 -5.75 -3.00 -0.60
CA THR A 132 -5.70 -3.78 -1.84
C THR A 132 -4.33 -4.44 -1.96
N LEU A 133 -4.29 -5.73 -2.25
CA LEU A 133 -3.06 -6.49 -2.52
C LEU A 133 -2.92 -6.77 -4.02
N VAL A 134 -1.72 -6.51 -4.54
CA VAL A 134 -1.28 -6.95 -5.87
C VAL A 134 -0.01 -7.78 -5.71
N GLN A 135 0.00 -8.98 -6.28
CA GLN A 135 1.18 -9.85 -6.34
C GLN A 135 1.75 -9.89 -7.77
N ARG A 136 3.07 -9.79 -7.88
CA ARG A 136 3.83 -9.98 -9.13
C ARG A 136 5.07 -10.83 -8.85
N GLY A 137 5.00 -12.13 -9.17
CA GLY A 137 6.07 -13.06 -8.80
C GLY A 137 6.24 -13.15 -7.28
N THR A 138 7.45 -12.83 -6.80
CA THR A 138 7.80 -12.78 -5.37
C THR A 138 7.58 -11.40 -4.73
N SER A 139 7.04 -10.44 -5.49
CA SER A 139 6.73 -9.10 -5.00
C SER A 139 5.26 -8.97 -4.61
N TYR A 140 5.02 -8.50 -3.40
CA TYR A 140 3.69 -8.25 -2.83
C TYR A 140 3.56 -6.76 -2.53
N THR A 141 2.53 -6.12 -3.08
CA THR A 141 2.26 -4.70 -2.88
C THR A 141 0.89 -4.49 -2.27
N TRP A 142 0.86 -3.93 -1.06
CA TRP A 142 -0.36 -3.51 -0.38
C TRP A 142 -0.53 -2.01 -0.51
N THR A 143 -1.71 -1.55 -0.95
CA THR A 143 -2.06 -0.13 -1.05
C THR A 143 -3.23 0.19 -0.15
N SER A 144 -3.08 1.25 0.64
CA SER A 144 -4.11 1.73 1.56
C SER A 144 -5.40 2.09 0.82
N SER A 145 -6.53 1.58 1.29
CA SER A 145 -7.86 2.02 0.84
C SER A 145 -8.27 3.34 1.50
N VAL A 146 -7.76 3.62 2.70
CA VAL A 146 -7.92 4.89 3.41
C VAL A 146 -6.57 5.43 3.91
N PRO A 147 -6.40 6.75 4.04
CA PRO A 147 -5.18 7.32 4.62
C PRO A 147 -4.99 6.89 6.08
N LEU A 148 -3.74 6.64 6.48
CA LEU A 148 -3.38 6.50 7.88
C LEU A 148 -3.49 7.87 8.56
N ALA A 149 -4.24 7.94 9.67
CA ALA A 149 -4.47 9.19 10.37
C ALA A 149 -3.17 9.88 10.84
N ALA A 150 -3.26 11.18 11.13
CA ALA A 150 -2.14 11.98 11.61
C ALA A 150 -1.50 11.34 12.86
N GLY A 151 -0.17 11.29 12.91
CA GLY A 151 0.60 10.74 14.04
C GLY A 151 0.37 9.25 14.36
N SER A 152 -0.51 8.57 13.62
CA SER A 152 -1.04 7.26 13.97
C SER A 152 -0.18 6.11 13.46
N THR A 153 -0.44 4.93 13.99
CA THR A 153 0.22 3.68 13.59
C THR A 153 -0.78 2.67 13.04
N GLY A 154 -0.35 1.84 12.10
CA GLY A 154 -1.12 0.72 11.58
C GLY A 154 -0.26 -0.53 11.51
N SER A 155 -0.83 -1.69 11.78
CA SER A 155 -0.12 -2.97 11.69
C SER A 155 -0.62 -3.75 10.48
N LEU A 156 0.21 -3.84 9.43
CA LEU A 156 -0.01 -4.78 8.34
C LEU A 156 0.65 -6.10 8.69
N ARG A 157 -0.15 -7.14 8.88
CA ARG A 157 0.32 -8.49 9.18
C ARG A 157 0.13 -9.41 8.00
N PHE A 158 1.00 -10.40 7.91
CA PHE A 158 0.95 -11.41 6.87
C PHE A 158 1.48 -12.74 7.37
N HIS A 159 0.93 -13.80 6.82
CA HIS A 159 1.35 -15.16 7.03
C HIS A 159 1.93 -15.69 5.72
N PHE A 160 3.20 -16.05 5.74
CA PHE A 160 3.92 -16.60 4.60
C PHE A 160 4.33 -18.04 4.85
N LYS A 161 4.37 -18.84 3.77
CA LYS A 161 5.15 -20.07 3.76
C LYS A 161 6.65 -19.75 3.83
N LEU A 162 7.38 -20.50 4.64
CA LEU A 162 8.82 -20.31 4.79
C LEU A 162 9.54 -20.77 3.51
N SER A 163 10.49 -19.97 3.03
CA SER A 163 11.32 -20.27 1.87
C SER A 163 12.74 -19.79 2.17
N GLY A 164 13.57 -20.71 2.68
CA GLY A 164 14.88 -20.39 3.22
C GLY A 164 14.81 -19.74 4.59
N SER A 165 14.60 -18.42 4.63
CA SER A 165 14.54 -17.63 5.87
C SER A 165 13.22 -16.87 5.99
N ALA A 166 12.87 -16.38 7.18
CA ALA A 166 11.65 -15.60 7.42
C ALA A 166 11.81 -14.09 7.10
N GLY A 167 12.98 -13.67 6.62
CA GLY A 167 13.25 -12.29 6.24
C GLY A 167 12.96 -12.04 4.76
N PRO A 168 12.32 -10.92 4.39
CA PRO A 168 12.20 -10.51 3.00
C PRO A 168 13.56 -10.06 2.46
N GLU A 169 13.74 -10.21 1.15
CA GLU A 169 14.89 -9.64 0.43
C GLU A 169 14.81 -8.11 0.40
N ASN A 170 13.58 -7.58 0.37
CA ASN A 170 13.31 -6.15 0.37
C ASN A 170 11.98 -5.83 1.06
N CYS A 171 11.95 -4.72 1.78
CA CYS A 171 10.74 -4.13 2.36
C CYS A 171 10.82 -2.62 2.18
N ALA A 172 9.75 -2.02 1.64
CA ALA A 172 9.65 -0.59 1.51
C ALA A 172 8.23 -0.08 1.81
N VAL A 173 8.14 1.12 2.39
CA VAL A 173 6.91 1.89 2.58
C VAL A 173 7.03 3.20 1.82
N ASN A 174 6.13 3.44 0.87
CA ASN A 174 6.16 4.60 -0.03
C ASN A 174 7.53 4.78 -0.72
N GLY A 175 8.18 3.66 -1.07
CA GLY A 175 9.52 3.64 -1.67
C GLY A 175 10.69 3.83 -0.69
N SER A 176 10.43 4.12 0.59
CA SER A 176 11.46 4.20 1.63
C SER A 176 11.67 2.83 2.28
N ALA A 177 12.91 2.39 2.44
CA ALA A 177 13.22 1.09 3.03
C ALA A 177 12.67 0.97 4.46
N CYS A 178 12.17 -0.21 4.81
CA CYS A 178 11.78 -0.52 6.18
C CYS A 178 13.01 -0.63 7.07
N SER A 179 12.84 -0.28 8.36
CA SER A 179 13.82 -0.57 9.42
C SER A 179 13.66 -2.00 9.94
#